data_AF-A0A0G0AUN6-F1
#
_entry.id   AF-A0A0G0AUN6-F1
#
_cell.length_a   1.000
_cell.length_b   1.000
_cell.length_c   1.000
_cell.angle_alpha   90.00
_cell.angle_beta   90.00
_cell.angle_gamma   90.00
#
_symmetry.space_group_name_H-M   'P 1'
#
loop_
_entity.id
_entity.type
_entity.pdbx_description
1 polymer ?
#
loop_
_entity_poly.entity_id
_entity_poly.type
_entity_poly.pdbx_seq_one_letter_code
_entity_poly.pdbx_strand_id
1 'polypeptide(L)' 'MKIKSLHAQEILDSRGNPTIECVTTLEDGSTGWAIGRKRN' A
#
# COMPACT_ATOMS: atom_id res chain seq x y z
N MET A 1 -14.39 10.97 7.77
CA MET A 1 -13.46 10.34 6.81
C MET A 1 -13.61 8.82 6.93
N LYS A 2 -14.08 8.15 5.88
CA LYS A 2 -14.34 6.69 5.86
C LYS A 2 -13.57 6.04 4.71
N ILE A 3 -13.07 4.82 4.93
CA ILE A 3 -12.38 4.03 3.92
C ILE A 3 -13.42 3.39 3.00
N LYS A 4 -13.22 3.54 1.69
CA LYS A 4 -14.05 2.93 0.65
C LYS A 4 -13.47 1.60 0.18
N SER A 5 -12.16 1.54 -0.05
CA SER A 5 -11.48 0.33 -0.53
C SER A 5 -10.00 0.31 -0.18
N LEU A 6 -9.46 -0.89 -0.06
CA LEU A 6 -8.03 -1.18 0.05
C LEU A 6 -7.65 -2.16 -1.07
N HIS A 7 -6.56 -1.86 -1.77
CA HIS A 7 -5.93 -2.78 -2.71
C HIS A 7 -4.50 -3.05 -2.25
N ALA A 8 -4.06 -4.31 -2.33
CA ALA A 8 -2.71 -4.69 -1.94
C ALA A 8 -2.10 -5.63 -2.98
N GLN A 9 -0.81 -5.46 -3.22
CA GLN A 9 -0.05 -6.27 -4.17
C GLN A 9 1.38 -6.50 -3.68
N GLU A 10 1.97 -7.61 -4.11
CA GLU A 10 3.38 -7.90 -3.87
C GLU A 10 4.24 -7.12 -4.88
N ILE A 11 5.28 -6.46 -4.37
CA ILE A 11 6.31 -5.75 -5.13
C ILE A 11 7.69 -6.13 -4.61
N LEU A 12 8.76 -5.71 -5.29
CA LEU A 12 10.14 -5.88 -4.81
C LEU A 12 10.65 -4.59 -4.16
N ASP A 13 11.32 -4.70 -3.02
CA ASP A 13 12.03 -3.59 -2.39
C ASP A 13 13.35 -3.26 -3.13
N SER A 14 14.06 -2.21 -2.70
CA SER A 14 15.31 -1.78 -3.33
C SER A 14 16.45 -2.82 -3.24
N ARG A 15 16.27 -3.91 -2.47
CA ARG A 15 17.21 -5.03 -2.32
C ARG A 15 16.72 -6.29 -3.04
N GLY A 16 15.60 -6.20 -3.77
CA GLY A 16 14.99 -7.32 -4.47
C GLY A 16 14.20 -8.28 -3.57
N ASN A 17 13.91 -7.92 -2.32
CA ASN A 17 13.09 -8.77 -1.44
C ASN A 17 11.60 -8.49 -1.67
N PRO A 18 10.73 -9.51 -1.65
CA PRO A 18 9.29 -9.30 -1.67
C PRO A 18 8.81 -8.43 -0.49
N THR A 19 7.99 -7.44 -0.82
CA THR A 19 7.25 -6.58 0.13
C THR A 19 5.86 -6.26 -0.40
N ILE A 20 5.03 -5.62 0.43
CA ILE A 20 3.63 -5.29 0.09
C ILE A 20 3.48 -3.79 -0.15
N GLU A 21 2.84 -3.45 -1.26
CA GLU A 21 2.25 -2.13 -1.50
C GLU A 21 0.76 -2.16 -1.14
N CYS A 22 0.26 -1.06 -0.57
CA CYS A 22 -1.17 -0.88 -0.35
C CYS A 22 -1.65 0.49 -0.83
N VAL A 23 -2.78 0.50 -1.53
CA VAL A 23 -3.49 1.70 -1.98
C VAL A 23 -4.82 1.79 -1.23
N THR A 24 -5.10 2.94 -0.63
CA THR A 24 -6.35 3.25 0.06
C THR A 24 -7.13 4.30 -0.71
N THR A 25 -8.43 4.07 -0.89
CA THR A 25 -9.37 5.07 -1.41
C THR A 25 -10.40 5.39 -0.34
N LEU A 26 -10.65 6.67 -0.10
CA LEU A 26 -11.67 7.15 0.85
C LEU A 26 -13.00 7.39 0.13
N GLU A 27 -14.08 7.51 0.89
CA GLU A 27 -15.41 7.79 0.31
C GLU A 27 -15.48 9.14 -0.41
N ASP A 28 -14.65 10.11 -0.04
CA ASP A 28 -14.54 11.42 -0.70
C ASP A 28 -13.72 11.41 -2.00
N GLY A 29 -13.17 10.25 -2.38
CA GLY A 29 -12.36 10.08 -3.59
C GLY A 29 -10.87 10.31 -3.40
N SER A 30 -10.41 10.75 -2.22
CA SER A 30 -8.98 10.88 -1.93
C SER A 30 -8.29 9.51 -1.95
N THR A 31 -7.07 9.48 -2.45
CA THR A 31 -6.25 8.27 -2.54
C THR A 31 -4.90 8.45 -1.84
N GLY A 32 -4.39 7.38 -1.27
CA GLY A 32 -3.05 7.33 -0.70
C GLY A 32 -2.43 5.96 -0.92
N TRP A 33 -1.11 5.90 -1.03
CA TRP A 33 -0.37 4.65 -1.13
C TRP A 33 0.78 4.60 -0.13
N ALA A 34 1.14 3.39 0.27
CA ALA A 34 2.32 3.14 1.09
C ALA A 34 2.92 1.78 0.77
N ILE A 35 4.25 1.69 0.90
CA ILE A 35 4.98 0.44 0.81
C ILE A 35 5.42 0.01 2.19
N GLY A 36 5.28 -1.29 2.49
CA GLY A 36 5.77 -1.87 3.73
C GLY A 36 7.29 -1.86 3.75
N ARG A 37 7.89 -1.33 4.83
CA ARG A 37 9.31 -1.52 5.07
C ARG A 37 9.51 -2.79 5.89
N LYS A 38 10.08 -3.83 5.28
CA LYS A 38 10.50 -5.03 6.01
C LYS A 38 11.75 -4.68 6.84
N ARG A 39 11.58 -4.61 8.16
CA ARG A 39 12.68 -4.52 9.13
C ARG A 39 13.06 -5.94 9.54
N ASN A 40 14.36 -6.22 9.47
CA ASN A 40 14.95 -7.42 10.04
C ASN A 40 15.33 -7.14 11.50
#